data_AF-A0A968W0X2-F1
#
_entry.id   AF-A0A968W0X2-F1
#
_cell.length_a   1.000
_cell.length_b   1.000
_cell.length_c   1.000
_cell.angle_alpha   90.00
_cell.angle_beta   90.00
_cell.angle_gamma   90.00
#
_symmetry.space_group_name_H-M   'P 1'
#
loop_
_entity.id
_entity.type
_entity.pdbx_description
1 polymer ?
#
loop_
_entity_poly.entity_id
_entity_poly.type
_entity_poly.pdbx_seq_one_letter_code
_entity_poly.pdbx_strand_id
1 'polypeptide(L)'
;MYETQIQQPAKYRADFPLRIAALASIQDWDWVTWHYWGDGSLNMASNDQSPFAKRLDVTTAQHPQGYHFTYDEVQTSLMMAAGNIFVRQAWKHAPNPTVFIYGSNSLYSPQSMNYGHSYGYTGKDMLQTVYQYGTRIKIDTTREDDIVIGPVIKFAERNAHNPYTPTSEITMDWKQGYFQAISAQAVAYAGRISNKGELWLGNFKLSNVAIHNPDSIYSPVDTASPYLAIAIYTKDGKTLPSLGALPYPWVLPVLTLVTS
;
A
#
# COMPACT_ATOMS: atom_id res chain seq x y z
N MET A 1 -11.80 -5.98 8.34
CA MET A 1 -11.33 -7.04 7.42
C MET A 1 -11.37 -6.47 6.02
N TYR A 2 -10.25 -6.47 5.30
CA TYR A 2 -10.22 -6.13 3.89
C TYR A 2 -9.34 -7.14 3.15
N GLU A 3 -9.85 -7.67 2.04
CA GLU A 3 -9.15 -8.62 1.16
C GLU A 3 -8.81 -7.92 -0.16
N THR A 4 -7.58 -8.10 -0.65
CA THR A 4 -7.12 -7.49 -1.90
C THR A 4 -6.56 -8.52 -2.86
N GLN A 5 -7.01 -8.49 -4.12
CA GLN A 5 -6.49 -9.35 -5.19
C GLN A 5 -5.30 -8.68 -5.88
N ILE A 6 -4.08 -8.97 -5.40
CA ILE A 6 -2.80 -8.34 -5.82
C ILE A 6 -2.19 -9.04 -7.04
N GLN A 7 -2.89 -10.04 -7.55
CA GLN A 7 -2.36 -11.03 -8.46
C GLN A 7 -2.11 -10.42 -9.87
N GLN A 8 -2.77 -9.33 -10.24
CA GLN A 8 -2.55 -8.70 -11.55
C GLN A 8 -1.06 -8.41 -11.80
N PRO A 9 -0.52 -8.75 -13.00
CA PRO A 9 0.86 -8.51 -13.36
C PRO A 9 1.14 -7.00 -13.40
N ALA A 10 1.51 -6.42 -12.25
CA ALA A 10 1.79 -5.01 -12.09
C ALA A 10 3.29 -4.79 -11.96
N LYS A 11 3.85 -3.94 -12.84
CA LYS A 11 5.28 -3.58 -12.85
C LYS A 11 5.78 -3.05 -11.49
N TYR A 12 4.88 -2.47 -10.69
CA TYR A 12 5.21 -1.83 -9.41
C TYR A 12 4.60 -2.53 -8.20
N ARG A 13 4.30 -3.84 -8.28
CA ARG A 13 3.60 -4.61 -7.21
C ARG A 13 4.23 -4.51 -5.82
N ALA A 14 5.53 -4.24 -5.76
CA ALA A 14 6.29 -4.01 -4.54
C ALA A 14 5.75 -2.82 -3.71
N ASP A 15 5.11 -1.82 -4.32
CA ASP A 15 4.55 -0.69 -3.60
C ASP A 15 3.25 -1.00 -2.85
N PHE A 16 2.59 -2.07 -3.25
CA PHE A 16 1.24 -2.38 -2.82
C PHE A 16 1.16 -2.64 -1.32
N PRO A 17 2.05 -3.43 -0.69
CA PRO A 17 2.02 -3.62 0.76
C PRO A 17 2.14 -2.30 1.54
N LEU A 18 2.96 -1.36 1.06
CA LEU A 18 3.14 -0.06 1.71
C LEU A 18 1.88 0.80 1.59
N ARG A 19 1.25 0.81 0.41
CA ARG A 19 -0.02 1.51 0.19
C ARG A 19 -1.15 0.93 1.06
N ILE A 20 -1.18 -0.39 1.24
CA ILE A 20 -2.15 -1.05 2.13
C ILE A 20 -1.87 -0.73 3.59
N ALA A 21 -0.62 -0.76 4.06
CA ALA A 21 -0.31 -0.35 5.43
C ALA A 21 -0.71 1.10 5.68
N ALA A 22 -0.48 2.00 4.71
CA ALA A 22 -0.91 3.39 4.80
C ALA A 22 -2.44 3.49 4.87
N LEU A 23 -3.16 2.82 3.96
CA LEU A 23 -4.62 2.79 3.95
C LEU A 23 -5.18 2.23 5.27
N ALA A 24 -4.66 1.10 5.73
CA ALA A 24 -5.07 0.47 6.99
C ALA A 24 -4.84 1.39 8.19
N SER A 25 -3.72 2.12 8.21
CA SER A 25 -3.42 3.12 9.25
C SER A 25 -4.43 4.27 9.20
N ILE A 26 -4.62 4.89 8.03
CA ILE A 26 -5.59 5.99 7.81
C ILE A 26 -7.00 5.59 8.27
N GLN A 27 -7.37 4.34 7.99
CA GLN A 27 -8.70 3.78 8.24
C GLN A 27 -8.88 3.18 9.64
N ASP A 28 -7.82 3.10 10.47
CA ASP A 28 -7.85 2.45 11.78
C ASP A 28 -8.41 1.02 11.69
N TRP A 29 -7.84 0.21 10.78
CA TRP A 29 -8.22 -1.18 10.67
C TRP A 29 -7.65 -1.97 11.86
N ASP A 30 -8.40 -2.97 12.34
CA ASP A 30 -7.86 -3.90 13.34
C ASP A 30 -6.90 -4.92 12.71
N TRP A 31 -7.03 -5.19 11.40
CA TRP A 31 -6.27 -6.22 10.72
C TRP A 31 -6.19 -6.04 9.20
N VAL A 32 -5.10 -6.55 8.65
CA VAL A 32 -4.79 -6.62 7.22
C VAL A 32 -4.47 -8.08 6.89
N THR A 33 -4.96 -8.58 5.75
CA THR A 33 -4.60 -9.92 5.27
C THR A 33 -4.15 -9.86 3.82
N TRP A 34 -2.92 -10.32 3.59
CA TRP A 34 -2.44 -10.64 2.25
C TRP A 34 -2.82 -12.08 1.95
N HIS A 35 -3.97 -12.25 1.32
CA HIS A 35 -4.49 -13.56 0.93
C HIS A 35 -4.05 -13.91 -0.50
N TYR A 36 -3.78 -15.20 -0.73
CA TYR A 36 -3.73 -15.76 -2.08
C TYR A 36 -4.48 -17.09 -2.10
N TRP A 37 -5.16 -17.35 -3.21
CA TRP A 37 -5.72 -18.66 -3.52
C TRP A 37 -4.67 -19.50 -4.23
N GLY A 38 -4.43 -20.71 -3.76
CA GLY A 38 -3.53 -21.66 -4.40
C GLY A 38 -3.81 -23.07 -3.92
N ASP A 39 -3.38 -24.07 -4.68
CA ASP A 39 -3.45 -25.45 -4.21
C ASP A 39 -2.42 -25.66 -3.08
N GLY A 40 -2.69 -26.61 -2.18
CA GLY A 40 -1.83 -26.86 -1.01
C GLY A 40 -0.38 -27.24 -1.34
N SER A 41 -0.01 -27.38 -2.63
CA SER A 41 1.36 -27.60 -3.08
C SER A 41 2.27 -26.38 -2.82
N LEU A 42 1.69 -25.20 -2.58
CA LEU A 42 2.43 -23.98 -2.27
C LEU A 42 2.96 -23.90 -0.83
N ASN A 43 2.56 -24.84 0.04
CA ASN A 43 3.19 -25.07 1.35
C ASN A 43 4.65 -25.55 1.24
N MET A 44 5.17 -25.73 0.02
CA MET A 44 6.56 -26.11 -0.20
C MET A 44 7.57 -24.99 0.10
N ALA A 45 7.18 -23.71 0.00
CA ALA A 45 8.14 -22.62 0.18
C ALA A 45 8.60 -22.42 1.62
N SER A 46 7.74 -22.67 2.61
CA SER A 46 8.12 -22.61 4.03
C SER A 46 9.07 -23.72 4.45
N ASN A 47 9.17 -24.79 3.66
CA ASN A 47 10.06 -25.93 3.89
C ASN A 47 11.32 -25.89 3.00
N ASP A 48 11.40 -24.93 2.07
CA ASP A 48 12.56 -24.72 1.21
C ASP A 48 13.60 -23.87 1.95
N GLN A 49 14.86 -24.29 1.96
CA GLN A 49 15.95 -23.51 2.56
C GLN A 49 16.35 -22.31 1.68
N SER A 50 15.92 -22.27 0.42
CA SER A 50 16.22 -21.21 -0.54
C SER A 50 14.98 -20.88 -1.38
N PRO A 51 13.87 -20.45 -0.76
CA PRO A 51 12.61 -20.22 -1.47
C PRO A 51 12.75 -19.18 -2.58
N PHE A 52 13.60 -18.16 -2.39
CA PHE A 52 13.83 -17.09 -3.36
C PHE A 52 14.78 -17.47 -4.51
N ALA A 53 15.37 -18.67 -4.52
CA ALA A 53 16.12 -19.17 -5.66
C ALA A 53 15.19 -19.65 -6.80
N LYS A 54 13.89 -19.79 -6.52
CA LYS A 54 12.87 -20.17 -7.50
C LYS A 54 12.38 -18.96 -8.29
N ARG A 55 11.91 -19.23 -9.50
CA ARG A 55 11.25 -18.24 -10.35
C ARG A 55 9.89 -17.90 -9.74
N LEU A 56 9.40 -16.70 -10.03
CA LEU A 56 8.04 -16.31 -9.71
C LEU A 56 7.05 -17.29 -10.37
N ASP A 57 6.11 -17.77 -9.57
CA ASP A 57 5.08 -18.70 -10.05
C ASP A 57 3.87 -17.91 -10.58
N VAL A 58 3.22 -18.44 -11.61
CA VAL A 58 2.06 -17.84 -12.27
C VAL A 58 0.81 -18.59 -11.83
N THR A 59 -0.19 -17.89 -11.29
CA THR A 59 -1.35 -18.52 -10.62
C THR A 59 -2.15 -19.49 -11.48
N THR A 60 -2.17 -19.32 -12.81
CA THR A 60 -2.76 -20.30 -13.71
C THR A 60 -1.87 -20.48 -14.93
N ALA A 61 -1.59 -21.74 -15.30
CA ALA A 61 -0.62 -22.10 -16.33
C ALA A 61 -0.92 -21.53 -17.74
N GLN A 62 -2.17 -21.13 -18.00
CA GLN A 62 -2.63 -20.65 -19.31
C GLN A 62 -3.02 -19.16 -19.34
N HIS A 63 -3.21 -18.53 -18.18
CA HIS A 63 -3.52 -17.11 -18.06
C HIS A 63 -2.91 -16.54 -16.79
N PRO A 64 -1.98 -15.57 -16.86
CA PRO A 64 -1.47 -14.91 -15.66
C PRO A 64 -2.59 -14.06 -15.04
N GLN A 65 -3.43 -14.67 -14.21
CA GLN A 65 -4.33 -13.95 -13.30
C GLN A 65 -3.53 -13.37 -12.12
N GLY A 66 -2.25 -13.75 -12.00
CA GLY A 66 -1.48 -13.77 -10.78
C GLY A 66 -0.01 -14.06 -10.92
N TYR A 67 0.82 -13.30 -10.21
CA TYR A 67 2.09 -13.82 -9.71
C TYR A 67 1.96 -14.18 -8.23
N HIS A 68 2.44 -15.36 -7.85
CA HIS A 68 2.58 -15.72 -6.45
C HIS A 68 3.74 -14.94 -5.84
N PHE A 69 3.48 -14.26 -4.72
CA PHE A 69 4.52 -13.56 -3.97
C PHE A 69 5.41 -14.52 -3.16
N THR A 70 5.06 -15.81 -3.10
CA THR A 70 5.78 -16.87 -2.37
C THR A 70 7.29 -16.89 -2.62
N TYR A 71 7.70 -16.67 -3.87
CA TYR A 71 9.10 -16.65 -4.29
C TYR A 71 9.59 -15.24 -4.64
N ASP A 72 8.78 -14.21 -4.35
CA ASP A 72 9.16 -12.81 -4.54
C ASP A 72 9.80 -12.26 -3.26
N GLU A 73 11.13 -12.27 -3.21
CA GLU A 73 11.90 -11.70 -2.10
C GLU A 73 11.55 -10.22 -1.87
N VAL A 74 11.34 -9.46 -2.95
CA VAL A 74 11.10 -8.02 -2.88
C VAL A 74 9.74 -7.72 -2.29
N GLN A 75 8.70 -8.32 -2.84
CA GLN A 75 7.34 -8.12 -2.33
C GLN A 75 7.20 -8.68 -0.92
N THR A 76 7.79 -9.85 -0.62
CA THR A 76 7.75 -10.44 0.73
C THR A 76 8.45 -9.56 1.75
N SER A 77 9.60 -8.96 1.40
CA SER A 77 10.32 -8.01 2.26
C SER A 77 9.46 -6.78 2.56
N LEU A 78 8.77 -6.24 1.56
CA LEU A 78 7.89 -5.08 1.74
C LEU A 78 6.59 -5.44 2.48
N MET A 79 6.07 -6.65 2.33
CA MET A 79 4.97 -7.17 3.16
C MET A 79 5.39 -7.26 4.63
N MET A 80 6.59 -7.77 4.92
CA MET A 80 7.12 -7.83 6.28
C MET A 80 7.28 -6.42 6.87
N ALA A 81 7.84 -5.48 6.11
CA ALA A 81 7.99 -4.09 6.54
C ALA A 81 6.62 -3.43 6.79
N ALA A 82 5.71 -3.52 5.83
CA ALA A 82 4.34 -3.01 5.93
C ALA A 82 3.59 -3.56 7.16
N GLY A 83 3.69 -4.87 7.41
CA GLY A 83 3.09 -5.51 8.58
C GLY A 83 3.65 -4.98 9.89
N ASN A 84 4.98 -4.79 9.99
CA ASN A 84 5.59 -4.22 11.19
C ASN A 84 5.20 -2.75 11.40
N ILE A 85 5.13 -1.96 10.34
CA ILE A 85 4.68 -0.56 10.39
C ILE A 85 3.25 -0.48 10.92
N PHE A 86 2.36 -1.32 10.38
CA PHE A 86 0.95 -1.35 10.76
C PHE A 86 0.73 -1.82 12.21
N VAL A 87 1.27 -2.98 12.60
CA VAL A 87 1.08 -3.54 13.96
C VAL A 87 1.62 -2.61 15.05
N ARG A 88 2.61 -1.77 14.73
CA ARG A 88 3.20 -0.79 15.65
C ARG A 88 2.50 0.55 15.64
N GLN A 89 1.48 0.73 14.79
CA GLN A 89 0.84 2.02 14.56
C GLN A 89 1.86 3.12 14.25
N ALA A 90 2.89 2.77 13.46
CA ALA A 90 4.00 3.68 13.18
C ALA A 90 3.56 4.87 12.30
N TRP A 91 2.42 4.76 11.61
CA TRP A 91 1.76 5.87 10.93
C TRP A 91 0.42 6.17 11.58
N LYS A 92 0.11 7.46 11.71
CA LYS A 92 -1.12 7.92 12.35
C LYS A 92 -2.37 7.58 11.55
N HIS A 93 -3.47 7.45 12.28
CA HIS A 93 -4.81 7.44 11.71
C HIS A 93 -5.17 8.82 11.18
N ALA A 94 -6.11 8.88 10.23
CA ALA A 94 -6.63 10.17 9.82
C ALA A 94 -7.38 10.83 10.99
N PRO A 95 -7.10 12.11 11.29
CA PRO A 95 -7.64 12.76 12.48
C PRO A 95 -9.15 13.05 12.40
N ASN A 96 -9.70 13.16 11.18
CA ASN A 96 -11.10 13.49 10.94
C ASN A 96 -11.69 12.57 9.86
N PRO A 97 -11.91 11.27 10.16
CA PRO A 97 -12.44 10.33 9.19
C PRO A 97 -13.89 10.63 8.82
N THR A 98 -14.22 10.39 7.56
CA THR A 98 -15.58 10.52 7.06
C THR A 98 -16.40 9.31 7.46
N VAL A 99 -17.52 9.51 8.14
CA VAL A 99 -18.41 8.42 8.54
C VAL A 99 -19.55 8.31 7.54
N PHE A 100 -19.57 7.22 6.78
CA PHE A 100 -20.69 6.82 5.94
C PHE A 100 -21.62 5.94 6.77
N ILE A 101 -22.84 6.42 7.00
CA ILE A 101 -23.87 5.71 7.77
C ILE A 101 -24.92 5.20 6.81
N TYR A 102 -25.09 3.88 6.75
CA TYR A 102 -26.09 3.24 5.91
C TYR A 102 -27.34 2.91 6.71
N GLY A 103 -28.48 3.39 6.22
CA GLY A 103 -29.80 3.17 6.79
C GLY A 103 -30.44 1.86 6.33
N SER A 104 -31.63 1.58 6.83
CA SER A 104 -32.39 0.36 6.54
C SER A 104 -32.72 0.20 5.04
N ASN A 105 -32.95 1.28 4.29
CA ASN A 105 -33.21 1.20 2.85
C ASN A 105 -32.03 0.62 2.07
N SER A 106 -30.81 1.10 2.35
CA SER A 106 -29.59 0.59 1.73
C SER A 106 -29.18 -0.80 2.22
N LEU A 107 -29.81 -1.33 3.27
CA LEU A 107 -29.51 -2.68 3.76
C LEU A 107 -30.53 -3.71 3.29
N TYR A 108 -31.80 -3.32 3.21
CA TYR A 108 -32.91 -4.25 2.98
C TYR A 108 -33.62 -4.04 1.65
N SER A 109 -33.38 -2.94 0.95
CA SER A 109 -34.01 -2.62 -0.33
C SER A 109 -32.96 -2.26 -1.39
N PRO A 110 -32.30 -3.26 -2.01
CA PRO A 110 -31.39 -3.01 -3.14
C PRO A 110 -32.06 -2.21 -4.27
N GLN A 111 -33.37 -2.38 -4.46
CA GLN A 111 -34.16 -1.65 -5.45
C GLN A 111 -34.21 -0.14 -5.17
N SER A 112 -34.07 0.28 -3.91
CA SER A 112 -34.05 1.71 -3.53
C SER A 112 -32.73 2.41 -3.89
N MET A 113 -31.66 1.68 -4.23
CA MET A 113 -30.36 2.28 -4.47
C MET A 113 -30.22 2.83 -5.90
N ASN A 114 -29.66 4.04 -6.02
CA ASN A 114 -29.72 4.85 -7.24
C ASN A 114 -28.61 4.57 -8.29
N TYR A 115 -27.77 3.56 -8.10
CA TYR A 115 -26.75 3.16 -9.09
C TYR A 115 -26.71 1.64 -9.26
N GLY A 116 -27.55 1.13 -10.17
CA GLY A 116 -27.58 -0.30 -10.50
C GLY A 116 -27.84 -1.19 -9.29
N HIS A 117 -28.69 -0.75 -8.36
CA HIS A 117 -28.97 -1.45 -7.09
C HIS A 117 -27.74 -1.59 -6.17
N SER A 118 -26.80 -0.64 -6.26
CA SER A 118 -25.63 -0.49 -5.39
C SER A 118 -25.57 0.93 -4.79
N TYR A 119 -24.65 1.17 -3.84
CA TYR A 119 -24.50 2.34 -2.95
C TYR A 119 -24.43 3.74 -3.61
N GLY A 120 -24.64 3.86 -4.92
CA GLY A 120 -25.01 5.12 -5.52
C GLY A 120 -23.86 6.08 -5.75
N TYR A 121 -24.23 7.36 -5.91
CA TYR A 121 -23.26 8.45 -5.88
C TYR A 121 -22.53 8.56 -4.54
N THR A 122 -23.19 8.20 -3.43
CA THR A 122 -22.56 8.14 -2.10
C THR A 122 -21.40 7.13 -2.08
N GLY A 123 -21.59 5.94 -2.66
CA GLY A 123 -20.52 4.96 -2.83
C GLY A 123 -19.37 5.48 -3.71
N LYS A 124 -19.68 6.28 -4.74
CA LYS A 124 -18.66 6.91 -5.59
C LYS A 124 -17.85 7.98 -4.85
N ASP A 125 -18.48 8.76 -3.98
CA ASP A 125 -17.81 9.76 -3.13
C ASP A 125 -16.82 9.11 -2.14
N MET A 126 -17.04 7.84 -1.75
CA MET A 126 -16.12 7.11 -0.87
C MET A 126 -14.75 6.87 -1.51
N LEU A 127 -14.68 6.69 -2.84
CA LEU A 127 -13.48 6.20 -3.55
C LEU A 127 -12.25 7.08 -3.37
N GLN A 128 -12.40 8.41 -3.35
CA GLN A 128 -11.28 9.34 -3.13
C GLN A 128 -11.19 9.79 -1.67
N THR A 129 -12.34 9.89 -1.01
CA THR A 129 -12.44 10.22 0.42
C THR A 129 -11.63 9.25 1.28
N VAL A 130 -11.64 7.95 0.94
CA VAL A 130 -10.86 6.90 1.62
C VAL A 130 -9.36 7.19 1.70
N TYR A 131 -8.79 7.86 0.68
CA TYR A 131 -7.37 8.18 0.60
C TYR A 131 -7.03 9.52 1.26
N GLN A 132 -7.95 10.50 1.25
CA GLN A 132 -7.69 11.84 1.80
C GLN A 132 -8.10 12.01 3.25
N TYR A 133 -9.21 11.42 3.68
CA TYR A 133 -9.75 11.69 5.01
C TYR A 133 -9.82 10.44 5.86
N GLY A 134 -9.62 9.26 5.26
CA GLY A 134 -10.04 8.04 5.90
C GLY A 134 -11.56 7.92 5.94
N THR A 135 -12.07 6.71 6.13
CA THR A 135 -13.51 6.47 6.18
C THR A 135 -13.87 5.54 7.33
N ARG A 136 -15.10 5.63 7.80
CA ARG A 136 -15.73 4.66 8.69
C ARG A 136 -17.08 4.32 8.10
N ILE A 137 -17.45 3.05 8.16
CA ILE A 137 -18.78 2.59 7.77
C ILE A 137 -19.53 2.27 9.06
N LYS A 138 -20.71 2.87 9.22
CA LYS A 138 -21.64 2.55 10.29
C LYS A 138 -22.94 2.03 9.68
N ILE A 139 -23.49 1.00 10.28
CA ILE A 139 -24.82 0.50 9.96
C ILE A 139 -25.78 1.02 11.04
N ASP A 140 -26.87 1.66 10.62
CA ASP A 140 -27.89 2.18 11.53
C ASP A 140 -29.29 1.86 11.00
N THR A 141 -29.81 0.72 11.43
CA THR A 141 -31.12 0.21 10.97
C THR A 141 -32.30 0.98 11.56
N THR A 142 -32.07 1.92 12.50
CA THR A 142 -33.13 2.72 13.11
C THR A 142 -33.55 3.92 12.25
N ARG A 143 -32.79 4.21 11.18
CA ARG A 143 -33.12 5.22 10.17
C ARG A 143 -33.33 4.59 8.81
N GLU A 144 -34.08 5.28 7.97
CA GLU A 144 -34.35 4.83 6.60
C GLU A 144 -33.26 5.30 5.62
N ASP A 145 -32.69 6.48 5.83
CA ASP A 145 -31.78 7.15 4.90
C ASP A 145 -30.30 6.86 5.15
N ASP A 146 -29.48 7.11 4.13
CA ASP A 146 -28.02 7.13 4.25
C ASP A 146 -27.55 8.54 4.57
N ILE A 147 -26.61 8.67 5.50
CA ILE A 147 -25.99 9.96 5.82
C ILE A 147 -24.47 9.89 5.79
N VAL A 148 -23.84 11.02 5.47
CA VAL A 148 -22.39 11.16 5.49
C VAL A 148 -22.02 12.28 6.46
N ILE A 149 -21.15 11.97 7.42
CA ILE A 149 -20.67 12.92 8.44
C ILE A 149 -19.18 13.14 8.23
N GLY A 150 -18.75 14.40 8.16
CA GLY A 150 -17.36 14.79 7.99
C GLY A 150 -17.02 15.24 6.55
N PRO A 151 -15.73 15.45 6.27
CA PRO A 151 -15.29 15.95 4.96
C PRO A 151 -15.51 14.89 3.87
N VAL A 152 -15.79 15.30 2.63
CA VAL A 152 -16.02 14.38 1.50
C VAL A 152 -15.34 14.95 0.26
N ILE A 153 -14.63 14.12 -0.49
CA ILE A 153 -14.25 14.43 -1.87
C ILE A 153 -15.38 13.95 -2.78
N LYS A 154 -16.01 14.88 -3.49
CA LYS A 154 -17.07 14.51 -4.44
C LYS A 154 -16.49 13.77 -5.62
N PHE A 155 -17.20 12.78 -6.15
CA PHE A 155 -16.73 12.01 -7.31
C PHE A 155 -16.43 12.90 -8.54
N ALA A 156 -17.12 14.04 -8.67
CA ALA A 156 -16.84 15.03 -9.71
C ALA A 156 -15.43 15.66 -9.59
N GLU A 157 -14.87 15.70 -8.38
CA GLU A 157 -13.57 16.31 -8.05
C GLU A 157 -12.41 15.30 -8.11
N ARG A 158 -12.68 14.02 -8.39
CA ARG A 158 -11.71 12.91 -8.29
C ARG A 158 -10.40 13.11 -9.07
N ASN A 159 -10.45 13.87 -10.17
CA ASN A 159 -9.27 14.14 -11.00
C ASN A 159 -8.53 15.42 -10.58
N ALA A 160 -9.18 16.30 -9.82
CA ALA A 160 -8.60 17.54 -9.32
C ALA A 160 -7.88 17.33 -7.98
N HIS A 161 -8.40 16.45 -7.12
CA HIS A 161 -7.84 16.20 -5.79
C HIS A 161 -6.59 15.31 -5.84
N ASN A 162 -5.41 15.96 -5.88
CA ASN A 162 -4.10 15.33 -5.81
C ASN A 162 -3.06 16.38 -5.41
N PRO A 163 -2.12 16.09 -4.49
CA PRO A 163 -1.90 14.80 -3.82
C PRO A 163 -2.94 14.50 -2.73
N TYR A 164 -3.03 13.24 -2.32
CA TYR A 164 -3.75 12.84 -1.10
C TYR A 164 -2.81 12.94 0.11
N THR A 165 -3.26 13.64 1.16
CA THR A 165 -2.48 13.91 2.39
C THR A 165 -3.34 13.69 3.64
N PRO A 166 -3.69 12.44 3.97
CA PRO A 166 -4.64 12.14 5.06
C PRO A 166 -4.10 12.40 6.45
N THR A 167 -2.78 12.45 6.59
CA THR A 167 -2.08 12.86 7.80
C THR A 167 -0.89 13.72 7.42
N SER A 168 -0.24 14.32 8.41
CA SER A 168 1.07 14.97 8.19
C SER A 168 2.18 13.99 7.80
N GLU A 169 1.95 12.69 7.94
CA GLU A 169 2.95 11.64 7.76
C GLU A 169 2.83 10.98 6.38
N ILE A 170 1.67 11.01 5.72
CA ILE A 170 1.39 10.24 4.50
C ILE A 170 1.09 11.18 3.33
N THR A 171 1.70 10.91 2.18
CA THR A 171 1.42 11.57 0.89
C THR A 171 1.32 10.54 -0.22
N MET A 172 0.24 10.60 -1.01
CA MET A 172 0.06 9.82 -2.24
C MET A 172 -0.18 10.78 -3.41
N ASP A 173 0.77 10.87 -4.32
CA ASP A 173 0.65 11.69 -5.52
C ASP A 173 0.62 10.78 -6.75
N TRP A 174 -0.59 10.49 -7.23
CA TRP A 174 -0.76 9.59 -8.38
C TRP A 174 -0.44 10.28 -9.70
N LYS A 175 -0.48 11.63 -9.76
CA LYS A 175 -0.08 12.38 -10.95
C LYS A 175 1.44 12.39 -11.13
N GLN A 176 2.18 12.48 -10.03
CA GLN A 176 3.64 12.37 -10.01
C GLN A 176 4.12 10.91 -9.85
N GLY A 177 3.21 9.98 -9.55
CA GLY A 177 3.51 8.55 -9.48
C GLY A 177 4.35 8.15 -8.27
N TYR A 178 4.12 8.78 -7.10
CA TYR A 178 4.80 8.39 -5.86
C TYR A 178 3.87 8.27 -4.64
N PHE A 179 4.33 7.46 -3.70
CA PHE A 179 3.85 7.35 -2.33
C PHE A 179 5.02 7.66 -1.41
N GLN A 180 4.75 8.39 -0.34
CA GLN A 180 5.71 8.68 0.72
C GLN A 180 4.99 8.63 2.06
N ALA A 181 5.61 8.01 3.04
CA ALA A 181 5.15 8.07 4.42
C ALA A 181 6.33 8.23 5.38
N ILE A 182 6.32 9.26 6.23
CA ILE A 182 7.41 9.62 7.13
C ILE A 182 6.84 9.89 8.52
N SER A 183 7.27 9.10 9.50
CA SER A 183 7.03 9.33 10.91
C SER A 183 8.32 9.19 11.71
N ALA A 184 8.22 9.36 13.03
CA ALA A 184 9.34 9.12 13.92
C ALA A 184 9.81 7.65 13.91
N GLN A 185 8.91 6.69 13.67
CA GLN A 185 9.21 5.25 13.83
C GLN A 185 9.39 4.51 12.50
N ALA A 186 8.89 5.09 11.40
CA ALA A 186 8.94 4.47 10.09
C ALA A 186 9.03 5.50 8.96
N VAL A 187 9.81 5.19 7.94
CA VAL A 187 9.81 5.90 6.67
C VAL A 187 9.59 4.91 5.53
N ALA A 188 8.81 5.31 4.54
CA ALA A 188 8.60 4.53 3.33
C ALA A 188 8.44 5.44 2.12
N TYR A 189 8.85 4.92 0.97
CA TYR A 189 8.69 5.57 -0.32
C TYR A 189 8.48 4.53 -1.40
N ALA A 190 7.59 4.83 -2.34
CA ALA A 190 7.47 4.07 -3.56
C ALA A 190 7.20 5.02 -4.73
N GLY A 191 8.07 5.05 -5.73
CA GLY A 191 7.96 6.02 -6.82
C GLY A 191 9.24 6.14 -7.65
N ARG A 192 9.22 7.05 -8.62
CA ARG A 192 10.38 7.37 -9.45
C ARG A 192 11.28 8.39 -8.77
N ILE A 193 12.58 8.12 -8.75
CA ILE A 193 13.60 9.10 -8.31
C ILE A 193 14.31 9.71 -9.53
N SER A 194 14.79 10.95 -9.39
CA SER A 194 15.53 11.63 -10.46
C SER A 194 16.94 11.02 -10.65
N ASN A 195 17.55 11.19 -11.83
CA ASN A 195 18.86 10.61 -12.18
C ASN A 195 20.04 11.05 -11.29
N LYS A 196 19.85 12.05 -10.42
CA LYS A 196 20.84 12.46 -9.41
C LYS A 196 20.78 11.61 -8.14
N GLY A 197 19.82 10.69 -8.06
CA GLY A 197 19.82 9.58 -7.11
C GLY A 197 19.62 9.97 -5.64
N GLU A 198 19.29 11.23 -5.35
CA GLU A 198 19.04 11.69 -3.99
C GLU A 198 17.54 11.68 -3.68
N LEU A 199 17.17 10.97 -2.62
CA LEU A 199 15.82 10.97 -2.05
C LEU A 199 15.93 11.23 -0.56
N TRP A 200 15.21 12.23 -0.08
CA TRP A 200 15.12 12.56 1.34
C TRP A 200 13.82 12.02 1.92
N LEU A 201 13.94 11.19 2.96
CA LEU A 201 12.84 10.63 3.72
C LEU A 201 12.96 11.12 5.17
N GLY A 202 12.58 12.38 5.39
CA GLY A 202 12.82 13.06 6.66
C GLY A 202 14.31 13.31 6.85
N ASN A 203 14.90 12.73 7.89
CA ASN A 203 16.34 12.84 8.17
C ASN A 203 17.18 11.77 7.44
N PHE A 204 16.56 10.95 6.60
CA PHE A 204 17.23 9.89 5.84
C PHE A 204 17.53 10.39 4.43
N LYS A 205 18.80 10.28 4.01
CA LYS A 205 19.20 10.52 2.63
C LYS A 205 19.54 9.19 1.98
N LEU A 206 18.74 8.78 1.00
CA LEU A 206 19.13 7.78 0.04
C LEU A 206 19.94 8.47 -1.06
N SER A 207 21.13 7.96 -1.37
CA SER A 207 22.02 8.48 -2.41
C SER A 207 22.77 7.33 -3.06
N ASN A 208 23.35 7.57 -4.24
CA ASN A 208 24.14 6.57 -4.98
C ASN A 208 23.36 5.28 -5.32
N VAL A 209 22.09 5.41 -5.69
CA VAL A 209 21.27 4.28 -6.15
C VAL A 209 21.76 3.81 -7.51
N ALA A 210 22.26 2.58 -7.59
CA ALA A 210 22.70 1.93 -8.82
C ALA A 210 21.70 0.84 -9.23
N ILE A 211 21.22 0.91 -10.47
CA ILE A 211 20.29 -0.06 -11.04
C ILE A 211 21.07 -1.06 -11.90
N HIS A 212 20.94 -2.35 -11.58
CA HIS A 212 21.55 -3.43 -12.34
C HIS A 212 20.47 -4.22 -13.06
N ASN A 213 20.29 -3.96 -14.35
CA ASN A 213 19.41 -4.75 -15.22
C ASN A 213 20.17 -5.98 -15.73
N PRO A 214 19.72 -7.22 -15.49
CA PRO A 214 20.26 -8.40 -16.14
C PRO A 214 20.07 -8.35 -17.66
N ASP A 215 21.01 -8.90 -18.44
CA ASP A 215 20.95 -8.86 -19.92
C ASP A 215 19.66 -9.45 -20.51
N SER A 216 19.05 -10.41 -19.82
CA SER A 216 17.84 -11.12 -20.26
C SER A 216 16.53 -10.56 -19.69
N ILE A 217 16.54 -9.40 -19.03
CA ILE A 217 15.33 -8.84 -18.42
C ILE A 217 14.32 -8.40 -19.49
N TYR A 218 13.07 -8.84 -19.37
CA TYR A 218 12.03 -8.53 -20.36
C TYR A 218 11.65 -7.04 -20.38
N SER A 219 11.60 -6.41 -19.21
CA SER A 219 11.29 -4.98 -19.05
C SER A 219 12.32 -4.31 -18.15
N PRO A 220 13.47 -3.88 -18.69
CA PRO A 220 14.50 -3.25 -17.88
C PRO A 220 13.96 -2.01 -17.15
N VAL A 221 14.49 -1.77 -15.95
CA VAL A 221 14.24 -0.55 -15.20
C VAL A 221 14.98 0.60 -15.90
N ASP A 222 14.27 1.70 -16.09
CA ASP A 222 14.84 2.94 -16.63
C ASP A 222 15.87 3.49 -15.63
N THR A 223 17.14 3.50 -16.03
CA THR A 223 18.24 3.96 -15.16
C THR A 223 18.29 5.48 -15.02
N ALA A 224 17.64 6.23 -15.92
CA ALA A 224 17.54 7.68 -15.83
C ALA A 224 16.41 8.13 -14.88
N SER A 225 15.39 7.30 -14.69
CA SER A 225 14.29 7.57 -13.76
C SER A 225 13.82 6.28 -13.09
N PRO A 226 14.64 5.71 -12.20
CA PRO A 226 14.34 4.41 -11.65
C PRO A 226 13.17 4.47 -10.68
N TYR A 227 12.36 3.43 -10.73
CA TYR A 227 11.34 3.18 -9.74
C TYR A 227 11.96 2.43 -8.56
N LEU A 228 11.68 2.89 -7.34
CA LEU A 228 12.12 2.27 -6.09
C LEU A 228 10.91 2.10 -5.18
N ALA A 229 10.89 0.99 -4.43
CA ALA A 229 10.08 0.88 -3.21
C ALA A 229 11.01 0.56 -2.03
N ILE A 230 10.92 1.34 -0.96
CA ILE A 230 11.76 1.23 0.23
C ILE A 230 10.92 1.47 1.48
N ALA A 231 11.22 0.73 2.54
CA ALA A 231 10.68 0.99 3.87
C ALA A 231 11.72 0.71 4.95
N ILE A 232 11.80 1.59 5.95
CA ILE A 232 12.66 1.49 7.12
C ILE A 232 11.77 1.69 8.33
N TYR A 233 11.90 0.83 9.34
CA TYR A 233 11.08 0.89 10.55
C TYR A 233 11.88 0.41 11.76
N THR A 234 11.47 0.81 12.96
CA THR A 234 12.03 0.29 14.21
C THR A 234 11.26 -0.92 14.72
N LYS A 235 11.98 -1.99 15.09
CA LYS A 235 11.41 -3.20 15.70
C LYS A 235 11.12 -3.05 17.20
N ASP A 236 11.50 -1.94 17.82
CA ASP A 236 11.22 -1.66 19.22
C ASP A 236 10.24 -0.49 19.40
N GLY A 237 9.72 0.07 18.29
CA GLY A 237 8.80 1.22 18.31
C GLY A 237 9.48 2.53 18.73
N LYS A 238 10.80 2.57 18.87
CA LYS A 238 11.52 3.81 19.16
C LYS A 238 11.62 4.70 17.93
N THR A 239 11.98 5.95 18.16
CA THR A 239 12.32 6.88 17.08
C THR A 239 13.50 6.33 16.28
N LEU A 240 13.35 6.34 14.96
CA LEU A 240 14.42 6.10 14.01
C LEU A 240 15.59 7.05 14.35
N PRO A 241 16.79 6.52 14.66
CA PRO A 241 17.92 7.37 14.96
C PRO A 241 18.23 8.25 13.74
N SER A 242 18.61 9.51 13.98
CA SER A 242 19.26 10.29 12.93
C SER A 242 20.48 9.50 12.44
N LEU A 243 20.64 9.30 11.13
CA LEU A 243 21.78 8.60 10.52
C LEU A 243 23.11 9.39 10.62
N GLY A 244 23.41 9.96 11.78
CA GLY A 244 24.75 10.44 12.11
C GLY A 244 25.64 9.24 12.37
N ALA A 245 26.20 8.66 11.30
CA ALA A 245 27.11 7.53 11.31
C ALA A 245 26.59 6.28 12.06
N LEU A 246 25.77 5.45 11.39
CA LEU A 246 25.58 4.09 11.88
C LEU A 246 26.89 3.31 11.68
N PRO A 247 27.55 2.81 12.75
CA PRO A 247 28.55 1.78 12.59
C PRO A 247 27.84 0.52 12.09
N TYR A 248 28.31 -0.03 10.97
CA TYR A 248 27.88 -1.32 10.46
C TYR A 248 28.08 -2.43 11.52
N PRO A 249 27.27 -3.52 11.51
CA PRO A 249 26.17 -3.81 10.59
C PRO A 249 24.83 -3.82 11.31
N TRP A 250 24.02 -2.78 11.12
CA TRP A 250 22.58 -2.98 11.23
C TRP A 250 22.15 -3.76 9.99
N VAL A 251 21.47 -4.89 10.21
CA VAL A 251 20.73 -5.58 9.16
C VAL A 251 19.64 -4.60 8.69
N LEU A 252 19.95 -3.80 7.67
CA LEU A 252 18.93 -3.16 6.84
C LEU A 252 18.09 -4.32 6.31
N PRO A 253 16.81 -4.47 6.69
CA PRO A 253 15.94 -5.35 5.96
C PRO A 253 15.67 -4.68 4.61
N VAL A 254 16.61 -4.92 3.71
CA VAL A 254 16.53 -4.82 2.26
C VAL A 254 16.26 -3.42 1.69
N LEU A 255 17.33 -2.77 1.20
CA LEU A 255 17.22 -1.89 0.03
C LEU A 255 16.95 -2.80 -1.17
N THR A 256 15.70 -3.20 -1.39
CA THR A 256 15.39 -4.05 -2.53
C THR A 256 15.11 -3.18 -3.74
N LEU A 257 16.05 -3.18 -4.69
CA LEU A 257 15.71 -2.80 -6.05
C LEU A 257 14.74 -3.83 -6.61
N VAL A 258 13.55 -3.38 -6.98
CA VAL A 258 12.60 -4.19 -7.73
C VAL A 258 13.15 -4.33 -9.15
N THR A 259 13.67 -5.50 -9.50
CA THR A 259 13.88 -5.89 -10.90
C THR A 259 12.93 -7.04 -11.20
N SER A 260 11.93 -6.79 -12.05
CA SER A 260 10.94 -7.78 -12.51
C SER A 260 11.46 -8.62 -13.67
#